data_AF-A0A948V822-F1
#
_entry.id   AF-A0A948V822-F1
#
_cell.length_a   1.000
_cell.length_b   1.000
_cell.length_c   1.000
_cell.angle_alpha   90.00
_cell.angle_beta   90.00
_cell.angle_gamma   90.00
#
_symmetry.space_group_name_H-M   'P 1'
#
loop_
_entity.id
_entity.type
_entity.pdbx_description
1 polymer ?
#
loop_
_entity_poly.entity_id
_entity_poly.type
_entity_poly.pdbx_seq_one_letter_code
_entity_poly.pdbx_strand_id
1 'polypeptide(L)'
;MRLSIRSMIGPRCITKEDGQRVYDSIHDPLKGGESVALDFDGVSQFASPFFNFAIGQLLKDIKEDGLRRFLQIENLNSTGKLVVERVIENAGR
;
A
#
# COMPACT_ATOMS: atom_id res chain seq x y z
N MET A 1 -12.29 -5.44 -2.59
CA MET A 1 -12.35 -4.87 -1.22
C MET A 1 -11.86 -3.42 -1.24
N ARG A 2 -12.39 -2.52 -0.40
CA ARG A 2 -11.90 -1.14 -0.26
C ARG A 2 -11.62 -0.82 1.21
N LEU A 3 -10.47 -0.22 1.50
CA LEU A 3 -10.02 0.08 2.87
C LEU A 3 -9.75 1.57 3.04
N SER A 4 -10.33 2.18 4.08
CA SER A 4 -9.98 3.54 4.48
C SER A 4 -8.73 3.53 5.35
N ILE A 5 -7.62 4.05 4.81
CA ILE A 5 -6.34 4.10 5.52
C ILE A 5 -6.42 5.02 6.73
N ARG A 6 -7.12 6.16 6.60
CA ARG A 6 -7.35 7.07 7.74
C ARG A 6 -8.10 6.40 8.89
N SER A 7 -9.09 5.55 8.59
CA SER A 7 -9.87 4.86 9.64
C SER A 7 -9.06 3.75 10.30
N MET A 8 -8.21 3.07 9.54
CA MET A 8 -7.39 1.95 10.03
C MET A 8 -6.18 2.41 10.85
N ILE A 9 -5.50 3.46 10.38
CA ILE A 9 -4.21 3.92 10.91
C ILE A 9 -4.32 5.32 11.53
N GLY A 10 -4.95 6.24 10.81
CA GLY A 10 -5.03 7.65 11.17
C GLY A 10 -4.46 8.57 10.09
N PRO A 11 -4.38 9.88 10.34
CA PRO A 11 -3.95 10.85 9.33
C PRO A 11 -2.43 10.82 9.03
N ARG A 12 -1.64 10.09 9.84
CA ARG A 12 -0.18 10.01 9.72
C ARG A 12 0.26 8.55 9.58
N CYS A 13 0.76 8.19 8.39
CA CYS A 13 1.15 6.84 8.03
C CYS A 13 2.68 6.77 7.86
N ILE A 14 3.43 6.65 8.96
CA ILE A 14 4.88 6.90 8.95
C ILE A 14 5.68 5.64 9.28
N THR A 15 5.17 4.82 10.19
CA THR A 15 5.95 3.75 10.81
C THR A 15 5.87 2.44 10.03
N LYS A 16 6.78 1.52 10.33
CA LYS A 16 6.72 0.16 9.79
C LYS A 16 5.50 -0.60 10.33
N GLU A 17 5.12 -0.34 11.58
CA GLU A 17 3.96 -0.96 12.25
C GLU A 17 2.66 -0.56 11.57
N ASP A 18 2.51 0.72 11.22
CA ASP A 18 1.37 1.22 10.45
C ASP A 18 1.27 0.49 9.10
N GLY A 19 2.41 0.34 8.41
CA GLY A 19 2.48 -0.35 7.13
C GLY A 19 2.14 -1.83 7.24
N GLN A 20 2.64 -2.49 8.29
CA GLN A 20 2.39 -3.90 8.54
C GLN A 20 0.90 -4.18 8.74
N ARG A 21 0.18 -3.33 9.49
CA ARG A 21 -1.28 -3.49 9.68
C ARG A 21 -2.06 -3.43 8.37
N VAL A 22 -1.63 -2.58 7.43
CA VAL A 22 -2.23 -2.53 6.09
C VAL A 22 -1.91 -3.81 5.32
N TYR A 23 -0.65 -4.25 5.31
CA TYR A 23 -0.24 -5.49 4.65
C TYR A 23 -1.03 -6.71 5.15
N ASP A 24 -1.14 -6.89 6.46
CA ASP A 24 -1.84 -8.01 7.08
C ASP A 24 -3.32 -8.06 6.64
N SER A 25 -3.90 -6.91 6.29
CA SER A 25 -5.28 -6.80 5.83
C SER A 25 -5.45 -7.09 4.34
N ILE A 26 -4.40 -6.98 3.52
CA ILE A 26 -4.51 -7.02 2.04
C ILE A 26 -3.73 -8.15 1.38
N HIS A 27 -2.77 -8.76 2.08
CA HIS A 27 -1.91 -9.79 1.52
C HIS A 27 -2.72 -10.98 0.97
N ASP A 28 -3.55 -11.61 1.80
CA ASP A 28 -4.28 -12.82 1.39
C ASP A 28 -5.31 -12.54 0.27
N PRO A 29 -6.12 -11.46 0.32
CA PRO A 29 -7.00 -11.10 -0.80
C PRO A 29 -6.22 -10.87 -2.11
N LEU A 30 -5.13 -10.11 -2.08
CA LEU A 30 -4.34 -9.83 -3.28
C LEU A 30 -3.66 -11.10 -3.83
N LYS A 31 -3.14 -11.96 -2.94
CA LYS A 31 -2.55 -13.25 -3.31
C LYS A 31 -3.59 -14.21 -3.91
N GLY A 32 -4.84 -14.12 -3.46
CA GLY A 32 -5.99 -14.81 -4.03
C GLY A 32 -6.50 -14.25 -5.36
N GLY A 33 -5.94 -13.13 -5.85
CA GLY A 33 -6.37 -12.48 -7.08
C GLY A 33 -7.59 -11.55 -6.93
N GLU A 34 -7.95 -11.18 -5.70
CA GLU A 34 -8.99 -10.20 -5.45
C GLU A 34 -8.46 -8.77 -5.59
N SER A 35 -9.26 -7.88 -6.17
CA SER A 35 -8.92 -6.46 -6.22
C SER A 35 -9.08 -5.79 -4.85
N VAL A 36 -8.08 -5.01 -4.45
CA VAL A 36 -8.08 -4.19 -3.24
C VAL A 36 -7.82 -2.73 -3.57
N ALA A 37 -8.66 -1.83 -3.07
CA ALA A 37 -8.47 -0.39 -3.15
C ALA A 37 -8.08 0.18 -1.77
N LEU A 38 -6.94 0.87 -1.69
CA LEU A 38 -6.51 1.62 -0.51
C LEU A 38 -6.87 3.09 -0.70
N ASP A 39 -7.78 3.58 0.14
CA ASP A 39 -8.25 4.96 0.13
C ASP A 39 -7.49 5.80 1.15
N PHE A 40 -6.72 6.76 0.64
CA PHE A 40 -5.92 7.69 1.44
C PHE A 40 -6.63 9.00 1.74
N ASP A 41 -7.95 9.11 1.53
CA ASP A 41 -8.70 10.32 1.88
C ASP A 41 -8.51 10.70 3.36
N GLY A 42 -8.17 11.98 3.58
CA GLY A 42 -7.84 12.53 4.89
C GLY A 42 -6.52 12.06 5.52
N VAL A 43 -5.67 11.32 4.79
CA VAL A 43 -4.26 11.08 5.19
C VAL A 43 -3.42 12.30 4.77
N SER A 44 -2.77 12.93 5.73
CA SER A 44 -1.99 14.17 5.51
C SER A 44 -0.49 13.95 5.50
N GLN A 45 0.00 12.87 6.11
CA GLN A 45 1.43 12.57 6.18
C GLN A 45 1.67 11.09 5.90
N PHE A 46 2.72 10.82 5.13
CA PHE A 46 3.19 9.47 4.84
C PHE A 46 4.71 9.46 4.71
N ALA A 47 5.33 8.30 4.94
CA ALA A 47 6.76 8.11 4.76
C ALA A 47 7.07 6.78 4.06
N SER A 48 8.27 6.69 3.48
CA SER A 48 8.72 5.50 2.77
C SER A 48 8.66 4.20 3.61
N PRO A 49 9.02 4.18 4.92
CA PRO A 49 8.89 2.98 5.74
C PRO A 49 7.47 2.41 5.76
N PHE A 50 6.45 3.25 5.87
CA PHE A 50 5.05 2.82 5.80
C PHE A 50 4.75 2.08 4.49
N PHE A 51 5.08 2.66 3.33
CA PHE A 51 4.79 2.03 2.04
C PHE A 51 5.63 0.78 1.76
N ASN A 52 6.89 0.73 2.22
CA ASN A 52 7.71 -0.48 2.10
C ASN A 52 7.07 -1.68 2.80
N PHE A 53 6.52 -1.45 4.00
CA PHE A 53 5.85 -2.51 4.77
C PHE A 53 4.40 -2.72 4.34
N ALA A 54 3.68 -1.72 3.83
CA ALA A 54 2.32 -1.93 3.33
C ALA A 54 2.28 -2.60 1.94
N ILE A 55 3.20 -2.20 1.04
CA ILE A 55 3.14 -2.51 -0.39
C ILE A 55 4.41 -3.23 -0.86
N GLY A 56 5.60 -2.71 -0.55
CA GLY A 56 6.85 -3.24 -1.09
C GLY A 56 7.05 -4.73 -0.80
N GLN A 57 6.73 -5.18 0.41
CA GLN A 57 6.86 -6.60 0.76
C GLN A 57 5.88 -7.54 0.05
N LEU A 58 4.77 -7.05 -0.53
CA LEU A 58 3.86 -7.88 -1.33
C LEU A 58 4.55 -8.50 -2.55
N LEU A 59 5.60 -7.85 -3.06
CA LEU A 59 6.35 -8.30 -4.23
C LEU A 59 7.16 -9.59 -3.98
N LYS A 60 7.29 -10.03 -2.73
CA LYS A 60 7.88 -11.33 -2.37
C LYS A 60 6.97 -12.51 -2.75
N ASP A 61 5.66 -12.28 -2.75
CA ASP A 61 4.63 -13.30 -2.97
C ASP A 61 3.82 -13.06 -4.25
N ILE A 62 3.76 -11.82 -4.73
CA ILE A 62 2.91 -11.38 -5.83
C ILE A 62 3.79 -10.72 -6.90
N LYS A 63 3.68 -11.16 -8.16
CA LYS A 63 4.39 -10.52 -9.28
C LYS A 63 3.91 -9.08 -9.46
N GLU A 64 4.80 -8.19 -9.89
CA GLU A 64 4.50 -6.76 -10.08
C GLU A 64 3.27 -6.52 -10.96
N ASP A 65 3.16 -7.20 -12.11
CA ASP A 65 1.98 -7.08 -13.00
C ASP A 65 0.67 -7.45 -12.29
N GLY A 66 0.71 -8.48 -11.44
CA GLY A 66 -0.42 -8.89 -10.62
C GLY A 66 -0.76 -7.84 -9.57
N LEU A 67 0.25 -7.33 -8.87
CA LEU A 67 0.08 -6.27 -7.88
C LEU A 67 -0.54 -5.02 -8.52
N ARG A 68 -0.01 -4.56 -9.66
CA ARG A 68 -0.53 -3.38 -10.39
C ARG A 68 -1.95 -3.59 -10.92
N ARG A 69 -2.33 -4.83 -11.23
CA ARG A 69 -3.69 -5.16 -11.67
C ARG A 69 -4.70 -5.16 -10.53
N PHE A 70 -4.32 -5.67 -9.36
CA PHE A 70 -5.25 -5.91 -8.26
C PHE A 70 -5.23 -4.85 -7.17
N LEU A 71 -4.12 -4.14 -6.96
CA LEU A 71 -4.00 -3.06 -5.99
C LEU A 71 -4.27 -1.70 -6.63
N GLN A 72 -5.26 -0.99 -6.09
CA GLN A 72 -5.62 0.37 -6.49
C GLN A 72 -5.29 1.35 -5.35
N ILE A 73 -4.72 2.50 -5.70
CA ILE A 73 -4.37 3.57 -4.77
C ILE A 73 -5.25 4.78 -5.06
N GLU A 74 -6.16 5.09 -4.14
CA GLU A 74 -7.14 6.18 -4.27
C GLU A 74 -6.80 7.34 -3.33
N ASN A 75 -7.14 8.57 -3.75
CA ASN A 75 -7.01 9.80 -2.94
C ASN A 75 -5.61 10.08 -2.34
N LEU A 76 -4.57 9.40 -2.82
CA LEU A 76 -3.19 9.73 -2.51
C LEU A 76 -2.70 10.85 -3.44
N ASN A 77 -2.04 11.86 -2.86
CA ASN A 77 -1.47 12.95 -3.65
C ASN A 77 -0.32 12.49 -4.56
N SER A 78 0.10 13.35 -5.49
CA SER A 78 1.14 13.04 -6.47
C SER A 78 2.48 12.64 -5.83
N THR A 79 2.90 13.33 -4.77
CA THR A 79 4.12 12.98 -4.03
C THR A 79 4.06 11.57 -3.45
N GLY A 80 2.93 11.20 -2.84
CA GLY A 80 2.73 9.87 -2.28
C GLY A 80 2.73 8.79 -3.36
N LYS A 81 2.08 9.05 -4.50
CA LYS A 81 2.12 8.15 -5.67
C LYS A 81 3.56 7.90 -6.14
N LEU A 82 4.39 8.95 -6.24
CA LEU A 82 5.80 8.79 -6.59
C LEU A 82 6.59 7.96 -5.57
N VAL A 83 6.27 8.06 -4.28
CA VAL A 83 6.90 7.21 -3.25
C VAL A 83 6.48 5.76 -3.42
N VAL A 84 5.19 5.49 -3.67
CA VAL A 84 4.68 4.14 -3.93
C VAL A 84 5.35 3.52 -5.15
N GLU A 85 5.46 4.25 -6.27
CA GLU A 85 6.14 3.74 -7.47
C GLU A 85 7.60 3.38 -7.19
N ARG A 86 8.34 4.25 -6.49
CA ARG A 86 9.73 3.95 -6.10
C ARG A 86 9.84 2.73 -5.18
N VAL A 87 8.87 2.52 -4.30
CA VAL A 87 8.83 1.35 -3.41
C VAL A 87 8.62 0.08 -4.23
N ILE A 88 7.70 0.09 -5.19
CA ILE A 88 7.44 -1.05 -6.08
C ILE A 88 8.69 -1.36 -6.94
N GLU A 89 9.26 -0.34 -7.59
CA GLU A 89 10.46 -0.49 -8.41
C GLU A 89 11.67 -1.01 -7.63
N ASN A 90 11.85 -0.58 -6.38
CA ASN A 90 12.98 -1.01 -5.56
C ASN A 90 12.80 -2.43 -5.00
N ALA A 91 11.58 -2.85 -4.68
CA ALA A 91 11.30 -4.17 -4.15
C ALA A 91 11.16 -5.26 -5.24
N GLY A 92 10.90 -4.86 -6.49
CA GLY A 92 10.86 -5.75 -7.65
C GLY A 92 12.24 -6.06 -8.26
N ARG A 93 13.31 -5.44 -7.77
CA ARG A 93 14.71 -5.74 -8.13
C ARG A 93 15.28 -6.86 -7.26
#